data_AF-A0A9W6JK56-F1
#
_entry.id   AF-A0A9W6JK56-F1
#
_cell.length_a   1.000
_cell.length_b   1.000
_cell.length_c   1.000
_cell.angle_alpha   90.00
_cell.angle_beta   90.00
_cell.angle_gamma   90.00
#
_symmetry.space_group_name_H-M   'P 1'
#
loop_
_entity.id
_entity.type
_entity.pdbx_description
1 polymer ?
#
loop_
_entity_poly.entity_id
_entity_poly.type
_entity_poly.pdbx_seq_one_letter_code
_entity_poly.pdbx_strand_id
1 'polypeptide(L)'
;MTQQPQDFRSDHQPPAIAGMLDHPDASRRTVMLGGAALAATVTGVASAQERSSRSSSRGSFEDVATLGARIANLRKDGGYALGVETERGVLDVGATAQSLGLAAPVDVDDLLQNGRGAELRAVIEAAKAEPGKAVLIDLATATFAPLVTRPEKIICMGFNYREHAKETGTPVPKTPPLFNKFNNALNRHGGTIALPTRVARQFDYETELVIVFGKECRDATEENALDFVAGYATGNDFSARDLQTATSQFMIGKTSDGFAPIGPWLVTRDRVPDPNNLKLKTVVNGRSRQDWSTNDMIFNCRQLISFASGIMTLKPGDVMFTGTPQGVIFGEKAPREERRWLEAGDEIVSSLEGLGELRFSLTN
;
A
#
# COMPACT_ATOMS: atom_id res chain seq x y z
N MET A 1 -18.04 -5.68 -67.43
CA MET A 1 -16.71 -5.14 -67.74
C MET A 1 -16.40 -4.08 -66.71
N THR A 2 -15.69 -4.50 -65.68
CA THR A 2 -15.51 -3.81 -64.40
C THR A 2 -14.20 -3.03 -64.46
N GLN A 3 -14.26 -1.71 -64.24
CA GLN A 3 -13.08 -0.85 -64.14
C GLN A 3 -12.46 -0.97 -62.74
N GLN A 4 -11.15 -1.24 -62.70
CA GLN A 4 -10.30 -1.15 -61.51
C GLN A 4 -9.98 0.32 -61.20
N PRO A 5 -9.88 0.71 -59.92
CA PRO A 5 -9.17 1.91 -59.51
C PRO A 5 -7.73 1.59 -59.08
N GLN A 6 -6.83 2.50 -59.44
CA GLN A 6 -5.39 2.47 -59.18
C GLN A 6 -5.03 2.85 -57.74
N ASP A 7 -3.88 2.30 -57.33
CA ASP A 7 -3.08 2.56 -56.14
C ASP A 7 -2.79 4.06 -55.87
N PHE A 8 -2.89 4.45 -54.60
CA PHE A 8 -2.07 5.52 -54.01
C PHE A 8 -1.39 4.97 -52.76
N ARG A 9 -0.07 4.78 -52.85
CA ARG A 9 0.82 4.47 -51.72
C ARG A 9 1.39 5.78 -51.17
N SER A 10 1.37 5.93 -49.85
CA SER A 10 2.27 6.83 -49.12
C SER A 10 2.70 6.21 -47.79
N ASP A 11 3.99 5.93 -47.74
CA ASP A 11 4.95 6.15 -46.65
C ASP A 11 5.01 5.30 -45.36
N HIS A 12 6.29 5.01 -45.07
CA HIS A 12 6.95 4.66 -43.81
C HIS A 12 7.00 3.19 -43.36
N GLN A 13 8.00 2.48 -43.89
CA GLN A 13 8.69 1.37 -43.24
C GLN A 13 9.78 1.89 -42.27
N PRO A 14 9.95 1.31 -41.07
CA PRO A 14 11.19 1.40 -40.29
C PRO A 14 12.25 0.39 -40.80
N PRO A 15 13.56 0.62 -40.56
CA PRO A 15 14.62 -0.17 -41.18
C PRO A 15 14.74 -1.56 -40.58
N ALA A 16 14.91 -2.55 -41.46
CA ALA A 16 15.28 -3.92 -41.13
C ALA A 16 16.80 -4.02 -40.85
N ILE A 17 17.18 -4.71 -39.79
CA ILE A 17 18.53 -5.22 -39.59
C ILE A 17 18.47 -6.72 -39.92
N ALA A 18 19.15 -7.13 -40.98
CA ALA A 18 19.28 -8.52 -41.41
C ALA A 18 20.75 -8.90 -41.61
N GLY A 19 21.06 -10.13 -41.20
CA GLY A 19 22.35 -10.83 -41.26
C GLY A 19 22.40 -11.81 -40.09
N MET A 20 21.65 -12.93 -40.09
CA MET A 20 21.93 -14.22 -40.77
C MET A 20 23.33 -14.74 -40.39
N LEU A 21 23.46 -15.88 -39.71
CA LEU A 21 23.36 -17.21 -40.32
C LEU A 21 23.02 -18.33 -39.31
N ASP A 22 22.01 -19.11 -39.70
CA ASP A 22 21.78 -20.58 -39.66
C ASP A 22 22.09 -21.50 -38.46
N HIS A 23 21.07 -22.34 -38.21
CA HIS A 23 20.97 -23.54 -37.36
C HIS A 23 21.69 -24.78 -37.96
N PRO A 24 21.86 -25.92 -37.23
CA PRO A 24 20.77 -26.91 -37.04
C PRO A 24 20.72 -27.68 -35.69
N ASP A 25 19.49 -27.87 -35.22
CA ASP A 25 18.83 -29.14 -34.80
C ASP A 25 19.21 -29.96 -33.53
N ALA A 26 18.13 -30.53 -32.98
CA ALA A 26 17.99 -31.80 -32.24
C ALA A 26 18.27 -31.91 -30.72
N SER A 27 17.15 -31.97 -29.97
CA SER A 27 16.70 -33.15 -29.19
C SER A 27 17.63 -33.81 -28.13
N ARG A 28 17.12 -33.84 -26.89
CA ARG A 28 17.11 -34.96 -25.90
C ARG A 28 17.57 -34.58 -24.49
N ARG A 29 16.68 -34.91 -23.54
CA ARG A 29 16.92 -35.12 -22.11
C ARG A 29 18.17 -35.95 -21.87
N THR A 30 18.98 -35.58 -20.87
CA THR A 30 19.74 -36.54 -20.07
C THR A 30 19.84 -36.02 -18.64
N VAL A 31 19.30 -36.83 -17.73
CA VAL A 31 19.45 -36.75 -16.29
C VAL A 31 20.89 -37.13 -15.94
N MET A 32 21.59 -36.33 -15.14
CA MET A 32 22.79 -36.77 -14.45
C MET A 32 22.50 -36.90 -12.95
N LEU A 33 22.38 -38.15 -12.51
CA LEU A 33 22.75 -38.59 -11.18
C LEU A 33 24.27 -38.66 -11.08
N GLY A 34 24.80 -38.26 -9.92
CA GLY A 34 26.17 -38.49 -9.48
C GLY A 34 26.59 -37.35 -8.56
N GLY A 35 26.98 -37.53 -7.31
CA GLY A 35 27.28 -38.72 -6.53
C GLY A 35 28.14 -38.29 -5.34
N ALA A 36 28.24 -39.18 -4.35
CA ALA A 36 29.20 -39.22 -3.25
C ALA A 36 28.99 -38.27 -2.05
N ALA A 37 28.60 -38.93 -0.95
CA ALA A 37 28.75 -38.49 0.42
C ALA A 37 30.23 -38.44 0.84
N LEU A 38 30.58 -37.49 1.71
CA LEU A 38 31.64 -37.66 2.70
C LEU A 38 31.13 -37.17 4.06
N ALA A 39 30.98 -38.12 4.97
CA ALA A 39 30.77 -37.87 6.39
C ALA A 39 32.13 -37.63 7.04
N ALA A 40 32.28 -36.51 7.75
CA ALA A 40 33.36 -36.29 8.70
C ALA A 40 32.73 -35.96 10.06
N THR A 41 32.77 -36.95 10.96
CA THR A 41 32.41 -36.82 12.37
C THR A 41 33.49 -36.01 13.09
N VAL A 42 33.12 -34.85 13.65
CA VAL A 42 33.92 -34.16 14.65
C VAL A 42 33.12 -34.16 15.96
N THR A 43 33.60 -34.97 16.90
CA THR A 43 33.17 -35.00 18.29
C THR A 43 33.66 -33.74 19.00
N GLY A 44 32.74 -32.87 19.41
CA GLY A 44 33.02 -31.70 20.23
C GLY A 44 31.96 -31.57 21.32
N VAL A 45 32.32 -31.99 22.53
CA VAL A 45 31.52 -31.76 23.74
C VAL A 45 31.68 -30.28 24.11
N ALA A 46 30.65 -29.47 23.89
CA ALA A 46 30.58 -28.11 24.37
C ALA A 46 29.49 -28.02 25.44
N SER A 47 29.94 -27.74 26.66
CA SER A 47 29.12 -27.45 27.84
C SER A 47 28.11 -26.34 27.55
N ALA A 48 26.83 -26.62 27.83
CA ALA A 48 25.78 -25.62 27.83
C ALA A 48 26.02 -24.64 28.98
N GLN A 49 26.63 -23.50 28.68
CA GLN A 49 26.54 -22.31 29.51
C GLN A 49 25.24 -21.59 29.14
N GLU A 50 24.33 -21.54 30.10
CA GLU A 50 23.10 -20.75 30.04
C GLU A 50 23.43 -19.31 29.66
N ARG A 51 23.18 -18.96 28.40
CA ARG A 51 23.03 -17.56 28.00
C ARG A 51 21.68 -17.10 28.55
N SER A 52 21.73 -16.50 29.73
CA SER A 52 20.69 -15.59 30.21
C SER A 52 20.51 -14.48 29.16
N SER A 53 19.54 -14.66 28.26
CA SER A 53 19.01 -13.56 27.47
C SER A 53 18.26 -12.66 28.43
N ARG A 54 18.92 -11.58 28.87
CA ARG A 54 18.21 -10.39 29.31
C ARG A 54 17.35 -9.93 28.14
N SER A 55 16.09 -10.34 28.14
CA SER A 55 15.01 -9.74 27.38
C SER A 55 14.95 -8.27 27.82
N SER A 56 15.63 -7.40 27.08
CA SER A 56 15.29 -5.99 27.06
C SER A 56 13.82 -5.95 26.64
N SER A 57 12.96 -5.38 27.48
CA SER A 57 11.52 -5.24 27.23
C SER A 57 11.30 -4.50 25.90
N ARG A 58 11.26 -5.23 24.79
CA ARG A 58 10.69 -4.74 23.54
C ARG A 58 9.21 -4.53 23.83
N GLY A 59 8.70 -3.32 23.62
CA GLY A 59 7.29 -3.01 23.82
C GLY A 59 6.41 -4.02 23.07
N SER A 60 5.22 -4.29 23.61
CA SER A 60 4.33 -5.26 22.97
C SER A 60 3.74 -4.64 21.72
N PHE A 61 3.88 -5.29 20.56
CA PHE A 61 3.18 -4.86 19.34
C PHE A 61 1.67 -4.72 19.56
N GLU A 62 1.09 -5.58 20.42
CA GLU A 62 -0.33 -5.52 20.76
C GLU A 62 -0.72 -4.18 21.38
N ASP A 63 0.24 -3.49 22.01
CA ASP A 63 0.02 -2.15 22.57
C ASP A 63 -0.29 -1.12 21.49
N VAL A 64 0.25 -1.28 20.27
CA VAL A 64 -0.02 -0.41 19.10
C VAL A 64 -1.39 -0.71 18.51
N ALA A 65 -1.71 -2.00 18.32
CA ALA A 65 -2.95 -2.41 17.66
C ALA A 65 -4.22 -2.11 18.48
N THR A 66 -4.07 -1.77 19.77
CA THR A 66 -5.15 -1.57 20.74
C THR A 66 -5.15 -0.18 21.40
N LEU A 67 -4.57 0.83 20.75
CA LEU A 67 -4.49 2.18 21.30
C LEU A 67 -5.83 2.93 21.30
N GLY A 68 -6.82 2.47 20.53
CA GLY A 68 -8.05 3.23 20.31
C GLY A 68 -7.80 4.57 19.61
N ALA A 69 -6.79 4.66 18.75
CA ALA A 69 -6.29 5.93 18.21
C ALA A 69 -6.40 6.04 16.68
N ARG A 70 -6.44 7.28 16.19
CA ARG A 70 -6.16 7.63 14.80
C ARG A 70 -4.86 8.41 14.79
N ILE A 71 -3.85 7.85 14.14
CA ILE A 71 -2.45 8.25 14.25
C ILE A 71 -2.01 8.79 12.90
N ALA A 72 -1.36 9.93 12.87
CA ALA A 72 -0.83 10.54 11.66
C ALA A 72 0.70 10.57 11.70
N ASN A 73 1.30 10.50 10.52
CA ASN A 73 2.67 10.95 10.34
C ASN A 73 2.64 12.40 9.84
N LEU A 74 3.38 13.29 10.48
CA LEU A 74 3.40 14.73 10.20
C LEU A 74 4.78 15.16 9.70
N ARG A 75 4.84 16.24 8.92
CA ARG A 75 6.08 16.95 8.62
C ARG A 75 6.25 18.08 9.62
N LYS A 76 7.41 18.14 10.26
CA LYS A 76 7.75 19.20 11.21
C LYS A 76 9.26 19.43 11.23
N ASP A 77 9.69 20.70 11.15
CA ASP A 77 11.09 21.13 11.28
C ASP A 77 12.09 20.36 10.37
N GLY A 78 11.65 20.02 9.14
CA GLY A 78 12.45 19.26 8.19
C GLY A 78 12.52 17.74 8.43
N GLY A 79 11.90 17.25 9.50
CA GLY A 79 11.76 15.83 9.84
C GLY A 79 10.31 15.34 9.87
N TYR A 80 10.13 14.18 10.49
CA TYR A 80 8.83 13.57 10.74
C TYR A 80 8.48 13.64 12.22
N ALA A 81 7.18 13.75 12.50
CA ALA A 81 6.64 13.76 13.86
C ALA A 81 5.37 12.92 13.92
N LEU A 82 5.14 12.25 15.04
CA LEU A 82 3.93 11.49 15.28
C LEU A 82 2.79 12.39 15.77
N GLY A 83 1.62 12.24 15.14
CA GLY A 83 0.38 12.91 15.51
C GLY A 83 -0.67 11.94 16.01
N VAL A 84 -1.52 12.35 16.95
CA VAL A 84 -2.73 11.60 17.35
C VAL A 84 -3.95 12.50 17.26
N GLU A 85 -5.00 12.05 16.58
CA GLU A 85 -6.27 12.78 16.50
C GLU A 85 -6.92 12.93 17.89
N THR A 86 -7.35 14.15 18.21
CA THR A 86 -8.14 14.48 19.40
C THR A 86 -9.30 15.38 18.99
N GLU A 87 -10.28 15.57 19.87
CA GLU A 87 -11.39 16.50 19.65
C GLU A 87 -10.94 17.96 19.45
N ARG A 88 -9.73 18.31 19.90
CA ARG A 88 -9.18 19.69 19.86
C ARG A 88 -8.18 19.91 18.73
N GLY A 89 -7.96 18.91 17.86
CA GLY A 89 -6.93 18.92 16.83
C GLY A 89 -5.98 17.73 16.95
N VAL A 90 -4.80 17.84 16.35
CA VAL A 90 -3.80 16.76 16.35
C VAL A 90 -2.80 16.98 17.47
N LEU A 91 -2.69 16.02 18.39
CA LEU A 91 -1.66 16.01 19.42
C LEU A 91 -0.29 15.81 18.79
N ASP A 92 0.61 16.78 18.95
CA ASP A 92 2.03 16.61 18.64
C ASP A 92 2.64 15.75 19.74
N VAL A 93 2.85 14.47 19.45
CA VAL A 93 3.27 13.48 20.44
C VAL A 93 4.64 13.83 21.02
N GLY A 94 5.60 14.20 20.17
CA GLY A 94 6.97 14.51 20.60
C GLY A 94 7.03 15.76 21.47
N ALA A 95 6.39 16.84 21.05
CA ALA A 95 6.37 18.09 21.82
C ALA A 95 5.58 17.95 23.13
N THR A 96 4.46 17.22 23.10
CA THR A 96 3.68 16.93 24.30
C THR A 96 4.47 16.09 25.29
N ALA A 97 5.12 15.01 24.82
CA ALA A 97 5.96 14.17 25.67
C ALA A 97 7.10 14.94 26.33
N GLN A 98 7.73 15.86 25.59
CA GLN A 98 8.77 16.74 26.15
C GLN A 98 8.24 17.59 27.31
N SER A 99 7.06 18.21 27.16
CA SER A 99 6.45 19.01 28.24
C SER A 99 6.03 18.19 29.47
N LEU A 100 5.75 16.90 29.27
CA LEU A 100 5.36 15.95 30.31
C LEU A 100 6.55 15.19 30.92
N GLY A 101 7.75 15.31 30.34
CA GLY A 101 8.93 14.54 30.76
C GLY A 101 8.81 13.04 30.44
N LEU A 102 8.12 12.67 29.37
CA LEU A 102 7.88 11.29 28.95
C LEU A 102 8.72 10.93 27.71
N ALA A 103 9.00 9.63 27.55
CA ALA A 103 9.48 9.09 26.29
C ALA A 103 8.32 8.92 25.31
N ALA A 104 8.58 9.09 24.01
CA ALA A 104 7.56 8.91 22.97
C ALA A 104 8.16 8.42 21.64
N PRO A 105 7.38 7.70 20.81
CA PRO A 105 7.74 7.43 19.43
C PRO A 105 7.92 8.71 18.62
N VAL A 106 8.92 8.69 17.74
CA VAL A 106 9.27 9.86 16.90
C VAL A 106 8.27 10.03 15.75
N ASP A 107 8.03 8.96 15.01
CA ASP A 107 7.15 8.91 13.84
C ASP A 107 6.43 7.54 13.76
N VAL A 108 5.61 7.34 12.72
CA VAL A 108 4.85 6.09 12.56
C VAL A 108 5.76 4.89 12.34
N ASP A 109 6.92 5.07 11.70
CA ASP A 109 7.87 3.97 11.46
C ASP A 109 8.51 3.55 12.79
N ASP A 110 8.93 4.49 13.65
CA ASP A 110 9.43 4.20 15.00
C ASP A 110 8.37 3.50 15.86
N LEU A 111 7.12 3.97 15.81
CA LEU A 111 5.99 3.34 16.51
C LEU A 111 5.84 1.86 16.11
N LEU A 112 5.81 1.57 14.82
CA LEU A 112 5.57 0.22 14.29
C LEU A 112 6.78 -0.70 14.41
N GLN A 113 7.97 -0.23 14.02
CA GLN A 113 9.17 -1.07 13.90
C GLN A 113 9.81 -1.35 15.26
N ASN A 114 9.65 -0.45 16.24
CA ASN A 114 10.18 -0.63 17.59
C ASN A 114 9.10 -0.96 18.63
N GLY A 115 7.83 -1.10 18.23
CA GLY A 115 6.74 -1.53 19.12
C GLY A 115 6.45 -0.57 20.26
N ARG A 116 6.50 0.75 20.00
CA ARG A 116 6.45 1.81 21.04
C ARG A 116 5.04 2.24 21.44
N GLY A 117 4.11 1.28 21.43
CA GLY A 117 2.69 1.53 21.74
C GLY A 117 2.46 1.92 23.20
N ALA A 118 3.21 1.32 24.12
CA ALA A 118 3.12 1.66 25.54
C ALA A 118 3.52 3.11 25.82
N GLU A 119 4.60 3.61 25.21
CA GLU A 119 5.02 5.00 25.34
C GLU A 119 4.00 5.97 24.73
N LEU A 120 3.44 5.64 23.56
CA LEU A 120 2.40 6.46 22.96
C LEU A 120 1.14 6.53 23.84
N ARG A 121 0.71 5.40 24.40
CA ARG A 121 -0.41 5.33 25.34
C ARG A 121 -0.15 6.21 26.56
N ALA A 122 1.04 6.15 27.14
CA ALA A 122 1.42 6.98 28.28
C ALA A 122 1.31 8.48 27.96
N VAL A 123 1.77 8.90 26.78
CA VAL A 123 1.65 10.31 26.33
C VAL A 123 0.18 10.72 26.14
N ILE A 124 -0.62 9.88 25.49
CA ILE A 124 -2.06 10.15 25.27
C ILE A 124 -2.80 10.32 26.61
N GLU A 125 -2.60 9.40 27.55
CA GLU A 125 -3.29 9.44 28.84
C GLU A 125 -2.81 10.61 29.72
N ALA A 126 -1.51 10.89 29.74
CA ALA A 126 -0.97 12.04 30.45
C ALA A 126 -1.44 13.38 29.84
N ALA A 127 -1.54 13.48 28.51
CA ALA A 127 -2.09 14.66 27.84
C ALA A 127 -3.57 14.91 28.17
N LYS A 128 -4.36 13.84 28.39
CA LYS A 128 -5.74 13.94 28.88
C LYS A 128 -5.80 14.39 30.34
N ALA A 129 -4.91 13.86 31.19
CA ALA A 129 -4.84 14.20 32.60
C ALA A 129 -4.33 15.64 32.86
N GLU A 130 -3.42 16.14 32.01
CA GLU A 130 -2.85 17.48 32.09
C GLU A 130 -3.03 18.28 30.78
N PRO A 131 -4.26 18.70 30.41
CA PRO A 131 -4.54 19.31 29.12
C PRO A 131 -3.75 20.58 28.79
N GLY A 132 -3.23 21.29 29.82
CA GLY A 132 -2.41 22.49 29.66
C GLY A 132 -0.97 22.21 29.21
N LYS A 133 -0.52 20.95 29.27
CA LYS A 133 0.77 20.50 28.73
C LYS A 133 0.63 19.89 27.33
N ALA A 134 -0.59 19.59 26.88
CA ALA A 134 -0.81 19.06 25.54
C ALA A 134 -0.46 20.10 24.47
N VAL A 135 0.44 19.75 23.54
CA VAL A 135 0.77 20.55 22.38
C VAL A 135 -0.09 20.08 21.21
N LEU A 136 -0.95 20.97 20.71
CA LEU A 136 -1.91 20.66 19.66
C LEU A 136 -1.58 21.42 18.37
N ILE A 137 -1.76 20.74 17.25
CA ILE A 137 -1.70 21.27 15.89
C ILE A 137 -3.13 21.35 15.36
N ASP A 138 -3.52 22.50 14.83
CA ASP A 138 -4.80 22.63 14.14
C ASP A 138 -4.82 21.73 12.90
N LEU A 139 -5.80 20.85 12.82
CA LEU A 139 -5.98 19.91 11.71
C LEU A 139 -6.04 20.63 10.35
N ALA A 140 -6.60 21.84 10.29
CA ALA A 140 -6.68 22.63 9.07
C ALA A 140 -5.32 23.11 8.55
N THR A 141 -4.31 23.18 9.43
CA THR A 141 -2.95 23.64 9.10
C THR A 141 -1.91 22.53 9.21
N ALA A 142 -2.31 21.34 9.66
CA ALA A 142 -1.43 20.19 9.81
C ALA A 142 -0.85 19.78 8.46
N THR A 143 0.48 19.67 8.41
CA THR A 143 1.17 19.16 7.21
C THR A 143 1.46 17.68 7.41
N PHE A 144 0.70 16.82 6.74
CA PHE A 144 0.91 15.37 6.79
C PHE A 144 2.18 14.95 6.03
N ALA A 145 2.84 13.90 6.50
CA ALA A 145 3.88 13.14 5.80
C ALA A 145 3.25 11.86 5.20
N PRO A 146 3.96 11.10 4.34
CA PRO A 146 3.54 9.74 4.00
C PRO A 146 3.32 8.93 5.28
N LEU A 147 2.21 8.18 5.35
CA LEU A 147 1.82 7.50 6.58
C LEU A 147 2.90 6.55 7.09
N VAL A 148 3.51 5.79 6.19
CA VAL A 148 4.76 5.04 6.38
C VAL A 148 5.80 5.63 5.44
N THR A 149 7.08 5.66 5.84
CA THR A 149 8.12 6.31 5.01
C THR A 149 9.11 5.33 4.41
N ARG A 150 9.26 4.16 5.02
CA ARG A 150 10.18 3.11 4.57
C ARG A 150 9.63 1.69 4.79
N PRO A 151 8.43 1.35 4.29
CA PRO A 151 8.01 -0.04 4.25
C PRO A 151 9.06 -0.87 3.50
N GLU A 152 9.28 -2.12 3.92
CA GLU A 152 10.10 -3.04 3.13
C GLU A 152 9.32 -3.48 1.88
N LYS A 153 7.98 -3.59 2.03
CA LYS A 153 7.06 -4.05 0.98
C LYS A 153 5.81 -3.19 0.92
N ILE A 154 5.46 -2.79 -0.30
CA ILE A 154 4.14 -2.28 -0.67
C ILE A 154 3.51 -3.34 -1.57
N ILE A 155 2.66 -4.17 -1.00
CA ILE A 155 1.97 -5.26 -1.70
C ILE A 155 0.63 -4.73 -2.20
N CYS A 156 0.23 -5.07 -3.41
CA CYS A 156 -1.02 -4.65 -4.00
C CYS A 156 -1.76 -5.85 -4.58
N MET A 157 -3.08 -5.76 -4.59
CA MET A 157 -3.96 -6.84 -5.02
C MET A 157 -4.80 -6.39 -6.22
N GLY A 158 -4.65 -7.08 -7.35
CA GLY A 158 -5.47 -6.83 -8.54
C GLY A 158 -6.84 -7.49 -8.46
N PHE A 159 -7.84 -6.91 -9.11
CA PHE A 159 -9.15 -7.55 -9.37
C PHE A 159 -9.82 -8.19 -8.15
N ASN A 160 -9.84 -7.51 -7.00
CA ASN A 160 -10.36 -8.12 -5.76
C ASN A 160 -11.83 -7.81 -5.46
N TYR A 161 -12.59 -7.16 -6.35
CA TYR A 161 -14.00 -6.86 -6.13
C TYR A 161 -14.84 -7.52 -7.22
N ARG A 162 -15.94 -8.17 -6.84
CA ARG A 162 -16.75 -8.96 -7.78
C ARG A 162 -17.36 -8.06 -8.84
N GLU A 163 -17.86 -6.89 -8.46
CA GLU A 163 -18.44 -5.94 -9.42
C GLU A 163 -17.38 -5.30 -10.32
N HIS A 164 -16.16 -5.08 -9.82
CA HIS A 164 -15.05 -4.59 -10.65
C HIS A 164 -14.59 -5.63 -11.68
N ALA A 165 -14.51 -6.91 -11.27
CA ALA A 165 -14.20 -8.01 -12.18
C ALA A 165 -15.26 -8.11 -13.30
N LYS A 166 -16.55 -7.97 -12.96
CA LYS A 166 -17.64 -7.92 -13.93
C LYS A 166 -17.53 -6.71 -14.88
N GLU A 167 -17.26 -5.52 -14.34
CA GLU A 167 -17.14 -4.26 -15.11
C GLU A 167 -16.03 -4.33 -16.15
N THR A 168 -14.88 -4.90 -15.79
CA THR A 168 -13.72 -5.00 -16.68
C THR A 168 -13.74 -6.24 -17.58
N GLY A 169 -14.75 -7.12 -17.43
CA GLY A 169 -14.82 -8.40 -18.14
C GLY A 169 -13.71 -9.39 -17.72
N THR A 170 -13.09 -9.18 -16.57
CA THR A 170 -12.00 -10.01 -16.06
C THR A 170 -12.58 -11.25 -15.36
N PRO A 171 -12.14 -12.48 -15.69
CA PRO A 171 -12.54 -13.67 -14.95
C PRO A 171 -12.18 -13.55 -13.47
N VAL A 172 -13.07 -13.99 -12.58
CA VAL A 172 -12.80 -14.02 -11.14
C VAL A 172 -11.54 -14.86 -10.89
N PRO A 173 -10.48 -14.28 -10.31
CA PRO A 173 -9.24 -15.01 -10.07
C PRO A 173 -9.44 -16.16 -9.08
N LYS A 174 -8.75 -17.28 -9.32
CA LYS A 174 -8.73 -18.44 -8.40
C LYS A 174 -7.68 -18.32 -7.30
N THR A 175 -6.73 -17.40 -7.46
CA THR A 175 -5.62 -17.16 -6.55
C THR A 175 -5.36 -15.65 -6.53
N PRO A 176 -5.00 -15.04 -5.38
CA PRO A 176 -4.78 -13.60 -5.32
C PRO A 176 -3.66 -13.12 -6.29
N PRO A 177 -3.96 -12.29 -7.30
CA PRO A 177 -2.93 -11.70 -8.16
C PRO A 177 -2.23 -10.55 -7.45
N LEU A 178 -1.19 -10.90 -6.69
CA LEU A 178 -0.35 -9.93 -6.01
C LEU A 178 0.64 -9.27 -6.98
N PHE A 179 0.80 -7.95 -6.85
CA PHE A 179 1.87 -7.16 -7.45
C PHE A 179 2.42 -6.19 -6.40
N ASN A 180 3.33 -5.31 -6.79
CA ASN A 180 3.98 -4.39 -5.86
C ASN A 180 4.10 -2.97 -6.40
N LYS A 181 4.30 -2.04 -5.48
CA LYS A 181 4.89 -0.72 -5.73
C LYS A 181 6.20 -0.59 -4.97
N PHE A 182 6.96 0.46 -5.27
CA PHE A 182 8.19 0.81 -4.56
C PHE A 182 8.00 2.08 -3.73
N ASN A 183 8.94 2.34 -2.81
CA ASN A 183 8.82 3.44 -1.84
C ASN A 183 8.73 4.83 -2.48
N ASN A 184 9.26 5.02 -3.70
CA ASN A 184 9.11 6.28 -4.44
C ASN A 184 7.64 6.60 -4.77
N ALA A 185 6.77 5.59 -4.84
CA ALA A 185 5.35 5.79 -5.08
C ALA A 185 4.63 6.38 -3.86
N LEU A 186 5.18 6.28 -2.64
CA LEU A 186 4.48 6.76 -1.44
C LEU A 186 4.16 8.25 -1.51
N ASN A 187 2.92 8.59 -1.18
CA ASN A 187 2.45 9.97 -1.07
C ASN A 187 1.61 10.16 0.19
N ARG A 188 1.16 11.39 0.41
CA ARG A 188 0.57 11.86 1.67
C ARG A 188 -0.77 12.56 1.44
N HIS A 189 -1.55 12.69 2.51
CA HIS A 189 -2.70 13.58 2.53
C HIS A 189 -2.25 15.04 2.30
N GLY A 190 -2.96 15.74 1.42
CA GLY A 190 -2.59 17.08 0.93
C GLY A 190 -1.34 17.10 0.05
N GLY A 191 -0.91 15.94 -0.46
CA GLY A 191 0.21 15.82 -1.40
C GLY A 191 -0.19 16.13 -2.84
N THR A 192 0.81 16.23 -3.72
CA THR A 192 0.65 16.33 -5.17
C THR A 192 1.27 15.12 -5.87
N ILE A 193 0.73 14.73 -7.02
CA ILE A 193 1.34 13.75 -7.92
C ILE A 193 1.71 14.48 -9.21
N ALA A 194 2.99 14.45 -9.57
CA ALA A 194 3.46 14.90 -10.88
C ALA A 194 3.21 13.79 -11.90
N LEU A 195 2.36 14.05 -12.89
CA LEU A 195 1.98 13.05 -13.88
C LEU A 195 3.17 12.75 -14.80
N PRO A 196 3.55 11.47 -15.02
CA PRO A 196 4.66 11.11 -15.90
C PRO A 196 4.26 11.23 -17.39
N THR A 197 3.88 12.43 -17.82
CA THR A 197 3.39 12.76 -19.17
C THR A 197 4.44 12.61 -20.25
N ARG A 198 5.68 12.22 -19.94
CA ARG A 198 6.63 11.75 -20.95
C ARG A 198 6.29 10.35 -21.46
N VAL A 199 5.67 9.50 -20.64
CA VAL A 199 5.52 8.05 -20.91
C VAL A 199 4.09 7.53 -20.75
N ALA A 200 3.17 8.31 -20.17
CA ALA A 200 1.78 7.90 -19.96
C ALA A 200 0.78 9.05 -20.21
N ARG A 201 -0.47 8.70 -20.51
CA ARG A 201 -1.61 9.60 -20.75
C ARG A 201 -2.90 9.14 -20.08
N GLN A 202 -2.99 7.88 -19.67
CA GLN A 202 -4.25 7.30 -19.19
C GLN A 202 -4.22 7.10 -17.68
N PHE A 203 -4.38 8.19 -16.94
CA PHE A 203 -4.30 8.20 -15.48
C PHE A 203 -5.65 7.92 -14.83
N ASP A 204 -5.65 7.09 -13.79
CA ASP A 204 -6.84 6.55 -13.16
C ASP A 204 -6.69 6.45 -11.64
N TYR A 205 -7.81 6.52 -10.93
CA TYR A 205 -7.88 6.42 -9.48
C TYR A 205 -8.32 5.01 -9.07
N GLU A 206 -7.89 4.58 -7.89
CA GLU A 206 -8.34 3.32 -7.29
C GLU A 206 -8.38 3.49 -5.76
N THR A 207 -9.52 3.86 -5.18
CA THR A 207 -9.60 3.92 -3.70
C THR A 207 -9.59 2.52 -3.12
N GLU A 208 -8.75 2.29 -2.11
CA GLU A 208 -8.55 0.99 -1.49
C GLU A 208 -8.42 1.07 0.04
N LEU A 209 -8.83 -0.02 0.70
CA LEU A 209 -8.41 -0.30 2.07
C LEU A 209 -6.93 -0.71 2.06
N VAL A 210 -6.12 -0.08 2.91
CA VAL A 210 -4.72 -0.44 3.14
C VAL A 210 -4.58 -1.08 4.52
N ILE A 211 -4.02 -2.28 4.55
CA ILE A 211 -3.62 -2.98 5.78
C ILE A 211 -2.21 -2.53 6.14
N VAL A 212 -1.97 -2.16 7.40
CA VAL A 212 -0.64 -1.79 7.92
C VAL A 212 -0.20 -2.84 8.93
N PHE A 213 0.90 -3.53 8.64
CA PHE A 213 1.44 -4.56 9.53
C PHE A 213 2.20 -3.90 10.68
N GLY A 214 2.08 -4.42 11.90
CA GLY A 214 2.93 -4.00 13.01
C GLY A 214 3.68 -5.16 13.67
N LYS A 215 3.43 -6.39 13.24
CA LYS A 215 4.11 -7.58 13.73
C LYS A 215 4.68 -8.35 12.55
N GLU A 216 5.84 -8.96 12.77
CA GLU A 216 6.39 -9.92 11.82
C GLU A 216 5.39 -11.07 11.59
N CYS A 217 5.03 -11.29 10.33
CA CYS A 217 4.02 -12.25 9.92
C CYS A 217 4.60 -13.22 8.88
N ARG A 218 4.57 -14.51 9.19
CA ARG A 218 5.03 -15.60 8.33
C ARG A 218 4.13 -16.79 8.58
N ASP A 219 3.67 -17.43 7.50
CA ASP A 219 2.81 -18.62 7.53
C ASP A 219 1.59 -18.45 8.47
N ALA A 220 0.95 -17.28 8.45
CA ALA A 220 -0.26 -17.01 9.22
C ALA A 220 -1.44 -17.83 8.68
N THR A 221 -2.35 -18.21 9.56
CA THR A 221 -3.62 -18.84 9.18
C THR A 221 -4.69 -17.75 9.02
N GLU A 222 -5.82 -18.06 8.38
CA GLU A 222 -6.90 -17.07 8.25
C GLU A 222 -7.48 -16.65 9.61
N GLU A 223 -7.46 -17.57 10.59
CA GLU A 223 -7.96 -17.32 11.95
C GLU A 223 -7.12 -16.28 12.69
N ASN A 224 -5.79 -16.36 12.58
CA ASN A 224 -4.86 -15.46 13.27
C ASN A 224 -4.33 -14.30 12.41
N ALA A 225 -4.70 -14.24 11.12
CA ALA A 225 -4.18 -13.25 10.17
C ALA A 225 -4.26 -11.79 10.66
N LEU A 226 -5.38 -11.40 11.28
CA LEU A 226 -5.56 -10.02 11.77
C LEU A 226 -4.74 -9.71 13.03
N ASP A 227 -4.20 -10.73 13.71
CA ASP A 227 -3.36 -10.55 14.90
C ASP A 227 -2.02 -9.90 14.55
N PHE A 228 -1.65 -9.82 13.27
CA PHE A 228 -0.40 -9.19 12.80
C PHE A 228 -0.59 -7.73 12.33
N VAL A 229 -1.84 -7.26 12.28
CA VAL A 229 -2.22 -5.95 11.75
C VAL A 229 -2.17 -4.91 12.87
N ALA A 230 -1.42 -3.83 12.67
CA ALA A 230 -1.44 -2.67 13.58
C ALA A 230 -2.71 -1.85 13.40
N GLY A 231 -3.15 -1.71 12.15
CA GLY A 231 -4.32 -0.93 11.81
C GLY A 231 -4.53 -0.83 10.31
N TYR A 232 -5.38 0.11 9.94
CA TYR A 232 -5.83 0.31 8.58
C TYR A 232 -5.74 1.77 8.18
N ALA A 233 -5.60 2.03 6.89
CA ALA A 233 -5.58 3.35 6.32
C ALA A 233 -6.40 3.41 5.01
N THR A 234 -6.81 4.62 4.64
CA THR A 234 -7.27 4.88 3.28
C THR A 234 -6.05 4.97 2.36
N GLY A 235 -6.11 4.33 1.20
CA GLY A 235 -5.11 4.46 0.15
C GLY A 235 -5.72 4.71 -1.22
N ASN A 236 -4.88 5.14 -2.15
CA ASN A 236 -5.21 5.18 -3.57
C ASN A 236 -4.13 4.43 -4.39
N ASP A 237 -4.54 3.40 -5.14
CA ASP A 237 -3.69 2.68 -6.09
C ASP A 237 -3.68 3.41 -7.45
N PHE A 238 -3.03 4.57 -7.47
CA PHE A 238 -3.02 5.43 -8.65
C PHE A 238 -2.34 4.73 -9.83
N SER A 239 -2.93 4.87 -11.02
CA SER A 239 -2.62 4.00 -12.15
C SER A 239 -2.40 4.76 -13.44
N ALA A 240 -1.37 4.39 -14.20
CA ALA A 240 -1.20 4.72 -15.61
C ALA A 240 -1.60 3.50 -16.46
N ARG A 241 -2.82 3.48 -17.00
CA ARG A 241 -3.44 2.31 -17.65
C ARG A 241 -2.80 1.92 -18.97
N ASP A 242 -2.31 2.88 -19.72
CA ASP A 242 -1.56 2.65 -20.95
C ASP A 242 -0.24 1.92 -20.68
N LEU A 243 0.47 2.27 -19.61
CA LEU A 243 1.63 1.52 -19.15
C LEU A 243 1.25 0.16 -18.53
N GLN A 244 0.22 0.13 -17.67
CA GLN A 244 -0.22 -1.09 -17.00
C GLN A 244 -0.60 -2.20 -17.99
N THR A 245 -1.19 -1.83 -19.13
CA THR A 245 -1.64 -2.76 -20.17
C THR A 245 -0.60 -3.03 -21.25
N ALA A 246 0.56 -2.37 -21.20
CA ALA A 246 1.63 -2.58 -22.18
C ALA A 246 2.36 -3.92 -22.03
N THR A 247 2.30 -4.54 -20.84
CA THR A 247 2.90 -5.85 -20.57
C THR A 247 2.00 -6.69 -19.68
N SER A 248 2.40 -7.94 -19.40
CA SER A 248 1.71 -8.78 -18.42
C SER A 248 1.93 -8.35 -16.96
N GLN A 249 2.85 -7.41 -16.71
CA GLN A 249 3.23 -6.97 -15.36
C GLN A 249 2.65 -5.58 -15.07
N PHE A 250 1.89 -5.46 -13.98
CA PHE A 250 1.26 -4.18 -13.61
C PHE A 250 2.24 -3.13 -13.10
N MET A 251 3.40 -3.56 -12.58
CA MET A 251 4.39 -2.70 -11.92
C MET A 251 4.69 -1.39 -12.67
N ILE A 252 4.89 -1.45 -14.00
CA ILE A 252 5.25 -0.28 -14.80
C ILE A 252 4.16 0.80 -14.88
N GLY A 253 2.89 0.44 -14.66
CA GLY A 253 1.78 1.38 -14.59
C GLY A 253 1.44 1.84 -13.18
N LYS A 254 2.12 1.30 -12.16
CA LYS A 254 1.73 1.41 -10.75
C LYS A 254 2.78 2.08 -9.87
N THR A 255 4.03 2.22 -10.33
CA THR A 255 5.16 2.59 -9.47
C THR A 255 5.77 3.98 -9.73
N SER A 256 5.07 4.86 -10.45
CA SER A 256 5.55 6.24 -10.64
C SER A 256 5.53 7.02 -9.32
N ASP A 257 6.33 8.09 -9.24
CA ASP A 257 6.44 8.89 -8.03
C ASP A 257 5.06 9.39 -7.57
N GLY A 258 4.75 9.14 -6.30
CA GLY A 258 3.48 9.54 -5.69
C GLY A 258 2.26 8.66 -6.01
N PHE A 259 2.38 7.55 -6.75
CA PHE A 259 1.25 6.67 -7.14
C PHE A 259 0.67 5.79 -6.02
N ALA A 260 1.14 5.93 -4.79
CA ALA A 260 0.62 5.30 -3.59
C ALA A 260 0.35 6.33 -2.48
N PRO A 261 -0.60 7.26 -2.65
CA PRO A 261 -1.10 8.05 -1.53
C PRO A 261 -1.70 7.14 -0.46
N ILE A 262 -1.28 7.33 0.80
CA ILE A 262 -1.80 6.59 1.96
C ILE A 262 -1.99 7.59 3.11
N GLY A 263 -3.12 7.51 3.81
CA GLY A 263 -3.41 8.34 4.98
C GLY A 263 -4.86 8.83 5.02
N PRO A 264 -5.16 9.93 5.75
CA PRO A 264 -4.24 10.67 6.62
C PRO A 264 -3.85 9.88 7.87
N TRP A 265 -4.62 8.85 8.21
CA TRP A 265 -4.56 8.18 9.49
C TRP A 265 -4.19 6.70 9.33
N LEU A 266 -3.34 6.23 10.24
CA LEU A 266 -3.33 4.85 10.71
C LEU A 266 -4.41 4.76 11.79
N VAL A 267 -5.51 4.08 11.49
CA VAL A 267 -6.56 3.79 12.47
C VAL A 267 -6.26 2.44 13.09
N THR A 268 -6.09 2.39 14.41
CA THR A 268 -5.69 1.16 15.10
C THR A 268 -6.73 0.05 14.95
N ARG A 269 -6.27 -1.20 14.90
CA ARG A 269 -7.09 -2.38 14.57
C ARG A 269 -8.34 -2.47 15.44
N ASP A 270 -8.24 -2.20 16.72
CA ASP A 270 -9.35 -2.21 17.68
C ASP A 270 -10.51 -1.25 17.35
N ARG A 271 -10.26 -0.19 16.55
CA ARG A 271 -11.29 0.73 16.06
C ARG A 271 -11.98 0.25 14.77
N VAL A 272 -11.51 -0.83 14.16
CA VAL A 272 -12.02 -1.37 12.89
C VAL A 272 -12.38 -2.84 13.12
N PRO A 273 -13.55 -3.12 13.75
CA PRO A 273 -13.93 -4.47 14.13
C PRO A 273 -14.14 -5.40 12.93
N ASP A 274 -14.59 -4.87 11.79
CA ASP A 274 -14.74 -5.61 10.54
C ASP A 274 -14.14 -4.83 9.35
N PRO A 275 -12.88 -5.11 8.94
CA PRO A 275 -12.27 -4.45 7.78
C PRO A 275 -12.92 -4.87 6.46
N ASN A 276 -13.71 -5.94 6.45
CA ASN A 276 -14.40 -6.47 5.28
C ASN A 276 -15.85 -5.98 5.17
N ASN A 277 -16.23 -4.92 5.89
CA ASN A 277 -17.54 -4.29 5.72
C ASN A 277 -17.50 -2.77 5.95
N LEU A 278 -16.57 -2.08 5.31
CA LEU A 278 -16.42 -0.63 5.34
C LEU A 278 -16.97 0.01 4.07
N LYS A 279 -17.72 1.11 4.19
CA LYS A 279 -18.04 1.93 3.02
C LYS A 279 -16.79 2.60 2.47
N LEU A 280 -16.70 2.71 1.16
CA LEU A 280 -15.59 3.36 0.47
C LEU A 280 -16.10 4.27 -0.64
N LYS A 281 -15.40 5.38 -0.88
CA LYS A 281 -15.79 6.39 -1.88
C LYS A 281 -14.58 7.00 -2.55
N THR A 282 -14.75 7.33 -3.82
CA THR A 282 -13.83 8.19 -4.59
C THR A 282 -14.59 9.38 -5.15
N VAL A 283 -14.06 10.57 -4.94
CA VAL A 283 -14.57 11.83 -5.48
C VAL A 283 -13.47 12.49 -6.30
N VAL A 284 -13.79 12.92 -7.52
CA VAL A 284 -12.88 13.67 -8.39
C VAL A 284 -13.52 15.01 -8.72
N ASN A 285 -12.86 16.13 -8.38
CA ASN A 285 -13.39 17.49 -8.57
C ASN A 285 -14.83 17.66 -8.07
N GLY A 286 -15.11 17.14 -6.87
CA GLY A 286 -16.44 17.20 -6.25
C GLY A 286 -17.48 16.21 -6.80
N ARG A 287 -17.14 15.40 -7.82
CA ARG A 287 -18.06 14.41 -8.40
C ARG A 287 -17.75 13.00 -7.90
N SER A 288 -18.77 12.31 -7.39
CA SER A 288 -18.66 10.91 -6.96
C SER A 288 -18.33 10.01 -8.15
N ARG A 289 -17.37 9.11 -7.95
CA ARG A 289 -16.85 8.19 -8.98
C ARG A 289 -16.96 6.72 -8.56
N GLN A 290 -16.57 6.42 -7.33
CA GLN A 290 -16.79 5.13 -6.69
C GLN A 290 -17.59 5.37 -5.40
N ASP A 291 -18.53 4.49 -5.09
CA ASP A 291 -19.32 4.50 -3.85
C ASP A 291 -19.76 3.06 -3.58
N TRP A 292 -19.03 2.34 -2.73
CA TRP A 292 -19.17 0.90 -2.57
C TRP A 292 -18.78 0.41 -1.16
N SER A 293 -18.51 -0.89 -1.01
CA SER A 293 -18.22 -1.52 0.28
C SER A 293 -17.15 -2.60 0.16
N THR A 294 -16.27 -2.71 1.15
CA THR A 294 -15.23 -3.76 1.22
C THR A 294 -15.79 -5.19 1.39
N ASN A 295 -17.10 -5.34 1.59
CA ASN A 295 -17.78 -6.64 1.65
C ASN A 295 -17.93 -7.34 0.30
N ASP A 296 -17.66 -6.63 -0.80
CA ASP A 296 -17.64 -7.20 -2.15
C ASP A 296 -16.27 -7.80 -2.53
N MET A 297 -15.34 -7.84 -1.57
CA MET A 297 -14.05 -8.48 -1.79
C MET A 297 -14.19 -9.96 -2.19
N ILE A 298 -13.44 -10.38 -3.19
CA ILE A 298 -13.34 -11.78 -3.64
C ILE A 298 -12.51 -12.56 -2.62
N PHE A 299 -11.37 -11.99 -2.25
CA PHE A 299 -10.50 -12.46 -1.17
C PHE A 299 -10.51 -11.44 -0.04
N ASN A 300 -10.98 -11.84 1.14
CA ASN A 300 -11.07 -10.97 2.30
C ASN A 300 -9.67 -10.70 2.91
N CYS A 301 -9.59 -9.82 3.92
CA CYS A 301 -8.30 -9.42 4.49
C CYS A 301 -7.53 -10.60 5.09
N ARG A 302 -8.23 -11.54 5.74
CA ARG A 302 -7.64 -12.74 6.36
C ARG A 302 -7.01 -13.65 5.31
N GLN A 303 -7.71 -13.86 4.19
CA GLN A 303 -7.24 -14.66 3.06
C GLN A 303 -6.02 -14.03 2.40
N LEU A 304 -6.03 -12.71 2.17
CA LEU A 304 -4.89 -12.00 1.58
C LEU A 304 -3.64 -12.08 2.45
N ILE A 305 -3.77 -11.85 3.76
CA ILE A 305 -2.65 -11.92 4.71
C ILE A 305 -2.12 -13.35 4.81
N SER A 306 -2.99 -14.34 5.02
CA SER A 306 -2.64 -15.76 5.09
C SER A 306 -1.85 -16.18 3.84
N PHE A 307 -2.41 -15.89 2.65
CA PHE A 307 -1.76 -16.21 1.38
C PHE A 307 -0.40 -15.54 1.20
N ALA A 308 -0.32 -14.22 1.41
CA ALA A 308 0.93 -13.48 1.24
C ALA A 308 2.01 -13.94 2.23
N SER A 309 1.63 -14.17 3.49
CA SER A 309 2.55 -14.59 4.55
C SER A 309 3.11 -16.00 4.36
N GLY A 310 2.39 -16.87 3.63
CA GLY A 310 2.89 -18.19 3.22
C GLY A 310 3.98 -18.11 2.13
N ILE A 311 4.04 -17.00 1.39
CA ILE A 311 5.02 -16.78 0.33
C ILE A 311 6.23 -16.01 0.89
N MET A 312 5.98 -14.95 1.64
CA MET A 312 7.01 -14.01 2.13
C MET A 312 6.75 -13.56 3.57
N THR A 313 7.81 -13.28 4.31
CA THR A 313 7.65 -12.66 5.64
C THR A 313 7.26 -11.18 5.50
N LEU A 314 6.16 -10.78 6.13
CA LEU A 314 5.72 -9.39 6.23
C LEU A 314 6.30 -8.79 7.51
N LYS A 315 6.77 -7.54 7.45
CA LYS A 315 7.43 -6.85 8.55
C LYS A 315 6.59 -5.70 9.10
N PRO A 316 6.79 -5.28 10.36
CA PRO A 316 6.19 -4.04 10.86
C PRO A 316 6.50 -2.86 9.95
N GLY A 317 5.46 -2.11 9.57
CA GLY A 317 5.54 -1.01 8.60
C GLY A 317 5.26 -1.41 7.15
N ASP A 318 5.30 -2.71 6.80
CA ASP A 318 4.83 -3.15 5.48
C ASP A 318 3.34 -2.80 5.31
N VAL A 319 2.93 -2.59 4.06
CA VAL A 319 1.56 -2.23 3.72
C VAL A 319 0.99 -3.09 2.60
N MET A 320 -0.31 -3.36 2.66
CA MET A 320 -1.04 -4.12 1.65
C MET A 320 -2.30 -3.39 1.18
N PHE A 321 -2.30 -3.01 -0.10
CA PHE A 321 -3.43 -2.53 -0.87
C PHE A 321 -4.31 -3.73 -1.27
N THR A 322 -5.60 -3.66 -0.92
CA THR A 322 -6.51 -4.82 -0.95
C THR A 322 -7.36 -4.91 -2.22
N GLY A 323 -7.15 -4.02 -3.18
CA GLY A 323 -7.92 -3.91 -4.41
C GLY A 323 -8.99 -2.81 -4.34
N THR A 324 -9.47 -2.41 -5.51
CA THR A 324 -10.47 -1.35 -5.69
C THR A 324 -11.78 -1.91 -6.27
N PRO A 325 -12.94 -1.31 -5.95
CA PRO A 325 -14.21 -1.66 -6.59
C PRO A 325 -14.34 -1.07 -8.00
N GLN A 326 -15.50 -1.31 -8.62
CA GLN A 326 -15.89 -0.76 -9.90
C GLN A 326 -15.94 0.77 -9.91
N GLY A 327 -16.06 1.36 -11.09
CA GLY A 327 -16.16 2.82 -11.27
C GLY A 327 -14.83 3.52 -11.50
N VAL A 328 -13.76 2.76 -11.73
CA VAL A 328 -12.50 3.29 -12.28
C VAL A 328 -12.72 3.74 -13.73
N ILE A 329 -11.95 4.72 -14.23
CA ILE A 329 -12.12 5.23 -15.59
C ILE A 329 -11.91 4.11 -16.62
N PHE A 330 -10.97 3.20 -16.36
CA PHE A 330 -10.74 2.03 -17.22
C PHE A 330 -11.94 1.08 -17.36
N GLY A 331 -12.84 1.07 -16.37
CA GLY A 331 -14.05 0.26 -16.36
C GLY A 331 -15.25 0.94 -17.03
N GLU A 332 -15.15 2.21 -17.42
CA GLU A 332 -16.25 2.93 -18.06
C GLU A 332 -16.69 2.26 -19.37
N LYS A 333 -18.00 2.21 -19.60
CA LYS A 333 -18.59 1.64 -20.83
C LYS A 333 -18.31 2.47 -22.08
N ALA A 334 -17.89 3.73 -21.92
CA ALA A 334 -17.51 4.58 -23.04
C ALA A 334 -16.29 4.00 -23.80
N PRO A 335 -16.21 4.17 -25.13
CA PRO A 335 -15.03 3.82 -25.92
C PRO A 335 -13.75 4.42 -25.32
N ARG A 336 -12.62 3.71 -25.42
CA ARG A 336 -11.38 4.08 -24.70
C ARG A 336 -10.87 5.48 -25.08
N GLU A 337 -11.07 5.87 -26.33
CA GLU A 337 -10.75 7.15 -26.94
C GLU A 337 -11.65 8.31 -26.46
N GLU A 338 -12.83 8.01 -25.91
CA GLU A 338 -13.77 8.99 -25.38
C GLU A 338 -13.66 9.17 -23.86
N ARG A 339 -13.00 8.23 -23.17
CA ARG A 339 -12.82 8.24 -21.72
C ARG A 339 -12.04 9.48 -21.29
N ARG A 340 -12.57 10.16 -20.27
CA ARG A 340 -11.91 11.30 -19.64
C ARG A 340 -10.97 10.82 -18.56
N TRP A 341 -9.73 10.56 -18.95
CA TRP A 341 -8.63 10.26 -18.04
C TRP A 341 -8.32 11.45 -17.13
N LEU A 342 -7.69 11.17 -15.99
CA LEU A 342 -7.27 12.23 -15.08
C LEU A 342 -6.16 13.08 -15.71
N GLU A 343 -6.16 14.37 -15.40
CA GLU A 343 -5.19 15.34 -15.91
C GLU A 343 -4.67 16.27 -14.82
N ALA A 344 -3.61 17.03 -15.13
CA ALA A 344 -3.08 18.01 -14.19
C ALA A 344 -4.15 19.05 -13.83
N GLY A 345 -4.26 19.36 -12.53
CA GLY A 345 -5.32 20.21 -11.98
C GLY A 345 -6.48 19.43 -11.35
N ASP A 346 -6.62 18.13 -11.62
CA ASP A 346 -7.62 17.31 -10.94
C ASP A 346 -7.29 17.12 -9.46
N GLU A 347 -8.33 17.17 -8.63
CA GLU A 347 -8.29 16.84 -7.21
C GLU A 347 -9.05 15.54 -6.95
N ILE A 348 -8.40 14.64 -6.20
CA ILE A 348 -8.94 13.34 -5.84
C ILE A 348 -9.12 13.28 -4.32
N VAL A 349 -10.27 12.75 -3.90
CA VAL A 349 -10.57 12.40 -2.51
C VAL A 349 -10.96 10.94 -2.45
N SER A 350 -10.15 10.16 -1.75
CA SER A 350 -10.42 8.77 -1.39
C SER A 350 -10.88 8.71 0.06
N SER A 351 -11.88 7.92 0.39
CA SER A 351 -12.32 7.76 1.79
C SER A 351 -12.81 6.36 2.07
N LEU A 352 -12.48 5.84 3.25
CA LEU A 352 -13.13 4.68 3.84
C LEU A 352 -13.78 5.06 5.17
N GLU A 353 -14.91 4.43 5.47
CA GLU A 353 -15.66 4.61 6.70
C GLU A 353 -14.75 4.43 7.93
N GLY A 354 -14.77 5.42 8.83
CA GLY A 354 -13.93 5.44 10.02
C GLY A 354 -12.44 5.71 9.79
N LEU A 355 -11.94 5.60 8.55
CA LEU A 355 -10.52 5.79 8.22
C LEU A 355 -10.18 7.22 7.81
N GLY A 356 -11.15 7.98 7.32
CA GLY A 356 -11.01 9.40 6.97
C GLY A 356 -10.70 9.65 5.51
N GLU A 357 -10.66 10.93 5.14
CA GLU A 357 -10.47 11.37 3.76
C GLU A 357 -9.00 11.57 3.42
N LEU A 358 -8.52 10.87 2.40
CA LEU A 358 -7.23 11.07 1.75
C LEU A 358 -7.41 11.97 0.54
N ARG A 359 -6.85 13.18 0.60
CA ARG A 359 -6.91 14.17 -0.48
C ARG A 359 -5.54 14.35 -1.13
N PHE A 360 -5.50 14.46 -2.45
CA PHE A 360 -4.30 14.81 -3.20
C PHE A 360 -4.69 15.42 -4.56
N SER A 361 -3.76 16.11 -5.21
CA SER A 361 -4.01 16.76 -6.51
C SER A 361 -2.95 16.40 -7.54
N LEU A 362 -3.29 16.58 -8.81
CA LEU A 362 -2.43 16.24 -9.94
C LEU A 362 -1.74 17.49 -10.50
N THR A 363 -0.48 17.32 -10.90
CA THR A 363 0.37 18.37 -11.49
C THR A 363 1.07 17.83 -12.74
N ASN A 364 1.60 18.73 -13.56
CA ASN A 364 2.29 18.37 -14.81
C ASN A 364 3.66 17.72 -14.59
#